data_AF-A0AAI9C1R6-F1
#
_entry.id   AF-A0AAI9C1R6-F1
#
_cell.length_a   1.000
_cell.length_b   1.000
_cell.length_c   1.000
_cell.angle_alpha   90.00
_cell.angle_beta   90.00
_cell.angle_gamma   90.00
#
_symmetry.space_group_name_H-M   'P 1'
#
loop_
_entity.id
_entity.type
_entity.pdbx_description
1 polymer ?
#
loop_
_entity_poly.entity_id
_entity_poly.type
_entity_poly.pdbx_seq_one_letter_code
_entity_poly.pdbx_strand_id
1 'polypeptide(L)' 'MQARAQLFAHVIEGKRYTTAQVAEILDISHSAAYERIKRRPHPLTWADLQKARMP' A
#
# COMPACT_ATOMS: atom_id res chain seq x y z
N MET A 1 -0.46 5.37 -23.22
CA MET A 1 -1.11 4.16 -22.65
C MET A 1 -0.63 3.95 -21.23
N GLN A 2 -1.42 4.22 -20.17
CA GLN A 2 -1.23 3.59 -18.85
C GLN A 2 -2.58 3.48 -18.11
N ALA A 3 -3.49 2.70 -18.68
CA ALA A 3 -4.73 2.30 -18.03
C ALA A 3 -4.49 1.04 -17.18
N ARG A 4 -3.91 1.17 -15.96
CA ARG A 4 -3.78 0.02 -15.02
C ARG A 4 -3.87 0.36 -13.52
N ALA A 5 -4.31 1.55 -13.13
CA ALA A 5 -4.53 1.88 -11.72
C ALA A 5 -5.97 1.56 -11.24
N GLN A 6 -6.63 0.59 -11.85
CA GLN A 6 -7.97 0.17 -11.43
C GLN A 6 -7.89 -0.85 -10.28
N LEU A 7 -8.32 -0.38 -9.09
CA LEU A 7 -9.21 -1.10 -8.17
C LEU A 7 -8.63 -2.10 -7.15
N PHE A 8 -7.71 -1.64 -6.29
CA PHE A 8 -7.64 -2.20 -4.93
C PHE A 8 -7.66 -1.06 -3.91
N ALA A 9 -8.86 -0.71 -3.43
CA ALA A 9 -9.03 0.19 -2.31
C ALA A 9 -8.81 -0.61 -1.02
N HIS A 10 -7.70 -0.36 -0.34
CA HIS A 10 -7.34 -0.98 0.92
C HIS A 10 -7.75 -0.07 2.07
N VAL A 11 -8.34 -0.64 3.12
CA VAL A 11 -8.66 0.10 4.33
C VAL A 11 -7.43 0.10 5.23
N ILE A 12 -6.80 1.26 5.38
CA ILE A 12 -5.66 1.52 6.26
C ILE A 12 -6.15 2.48 7.34
N GLU A 13 -6.10 2.05 8.60
CA GLU A 13 -6.57 2.85 9.75
C GLU A 13 -7.98 3.44 9.56
N GLY A 14 -8.88 2.66 8.98
CA GLY A 14 -10.28 3.07 8.73
C GLY A 14 -10.48 3.97 7.50
N LYS A 15 -9.42 4.34 6.78
CA LYS A 15 -9.49 5.14 5.55
C LYS A 15 -9.16 4.28 4.33
N ARG A 16 -9.84 4.53 3.21
CA ARG A 16 -9.59 3.81 1.96
C ARG A 16 -8.48 4.48 1.16
N TYR A 17 -7.45 3.71 0.82
CA TYR A 17 -6.35 4.13 -0.03
C TYR A 17 -6.14 3.13 -1.16
N THR A 18 -5.76 3.63 -2.34
CA THR A 18 -5.35 2.76 -3.44
C THR A 18 -3.90 2.34 -3.29
N THR A 19 -3.50 1.23 -3.90
CA THR A 19 -2.08 0.83 -3.96
C THR A 19 -1.17 1.94 -4.51
N ALA A 20 -1.66 2.74 -5.46
CA ALA A 20 -0.94 3.89 -6.00
C ALA A 20 -0.76 5.00 -4.96
N GLN A 21 -1.82 5.36 -4.23
CA GLN A 21 -1.72 6.34 -3.13
C GLN A 21 -0.78 5.86 -2.03
N VAL A 22 -0.84 4.57 -1.68
CA VAL A 22 0.06 4.00 -0.67
C VAL A 22 1.51 4.05 -1.15
N ALA A 23 1.75 3.77 -2.43
CA ALA A 23 3.07 3.86 -3.04
C ALA A 23 3.61 5.29 -3.05
N GLU A 24 2.78 6.28 -3.40
CA GLU A 24 3.13 7.70 -3.31
C GLU A 24 3.44 8.14 -1.87
N ILE A 25 2.61 7.74 -0.90
CA ILE A 25 2.81 8.12 0.52
C ILE A 25 4.07 7.49 1.11
N LEU A 26 4.39 6.26 0.69
CA LEU A 26 5.58 5.55 1.16
C LEU A 26 6.84 5.83 0.32
N ASP A 27 6.71 6.58 -0.78
CA ASP A 27 7.77 6.82 -1.77
C ASP A 27 8.41 5.51 -2.27
N ILE A 28 7.57 4.53 -2.62
CA ILE A 28 8.01 3.21 -3.13
C ILE A 28 7.31 2.87 -4.44
N SER A 29 7.84 1.87 -5.16
CA SER A 29 7.19 1.38 -6.38
C SER A 29 5.83 0.70 -6.10
N HIS A 30 4.90 0.79 -7.06
CA HIS A 30 3.57 0.15 -6.96
C HIS A 30 3.63 -1.34 -6.58
N SER A 31 4.55 -2.10 -7.18
CA SER A 31 4.72 -3.53 -6.86
C SER A 31 5.18 -3.77 -5.42
N ALA A 32 6.04 -2.90 -4.89
CA ALA A 32 6.50 -2.96 -3.50
C ALA A 32 5.36 -2.62 -2.54
N ALA A 33 4.55 -1.59 -2.85
CA ALA A 33 3.36 -1.27 -2.09
C ALA A 33 2.34 -2.43 -2.10
N TYR A 34 2.09 -3.04 -3.26
CA TYR A 34 1.18 -4.18 -3.40
C TYR A 34 1.64 -5.39 -2.58
N GLU A 35 2.90 -5.81 -2.70
CA GLU A 35 3.47 -6.92 -1.92
C GLU A 35 3.36 -6.65 -0.41
N ARG A 36 3.55 -5.40 0.00
CA ARG A 36 3.54 -5.00 1.41
C ARG A 36 2.15 -4.98 2.01
N ILE A 37 1.17 -4.55 1.23
CA ILE A 37 -0.24 -4.64 1.59
C ILE A 37 -0.69 -6.11 1.66
N LYS A 38 -0.24 -6.95 0.71
CA LYS A 38 -0.59 -8.37 0.62
C LYS A 38 0.05 -9.22 1.72
N ARG A 39 1.29 -8.92 2.14
CA ARG A 39 2.05 -9.69 3.14
C ARG A 39 1.66 -9.39 4.59
N ARG A 40 0.82 -8.38 4.85
CA ARG A 40 0.49 -7.96 6.21
C ARG A 40 -0.89 -8.46 6.65
N PRO A 41 -1.01 -8.97 7.89
CA PRO A 41 -2.30 -9.31 8.46
C PRO A 41 -3.15 -8.04 8.66
N HIS A 42 -4.47 -8.15 8.44
CA HIS A 42 -5.41 -7.07 8.72
C HIS A 42 -5.63 -6.92 10.23
N PRO A 43 -5.83 -5.69 10.76
CA PRO A 43 -6.00 -4.43 10.05
C PRO A 43 -4.68 -3.80 9.56
N LEU A 44 -4.69 -3.20 8.37
CA LEU A 44 -3.53 -2.48 7.84
C LEU A 44 -3.35 -1.15 8.60
N THR A 45 -2.15 -0.91 9.12
CA THR A 45 -1.78 0.37 9.75
C THR A 45 -0.61 1.03 9.03
N TRP A 46 -0.52 2.36 9.08
CA TRP A 46 0.65 3.06 8.52
C TRP A 46 1.93 2.68 9.23
N ALA A 47 1.87 2.34 10.53
CA ALA A 47 3.01 1.86 11.30
C ALA A 47 3.57 0.53 10.75
N ASP A 48 2.71 -0.44 10.42
CA ASP A 48 3.12 -1.73 9.83
C ASP A 48 3.65 -1.59 8.40
N LEU A 49 3.05 -0.65 7.66
CA LEU A 49 3.51 -0.28 6.31
C LEU A 49 4.85 0.47 6.37
N GLN A 50 5.13 1.30 7.36
CA GLN A 50 6.44 1.95 7.49
C GLN A 50 7.52 1.00 8.02
N LYS A 51 7.20 0.13 8.99
CA LYS A 51 8.14 -0.82 9.61
C LYS A 51 8.83 -1.80 8.66
N ALA A 52 8.23 -2.14 7.53
CA ALA A 52 8.88 -3.00 6.54
C ALA A 52 10.01 -2.29 5.76
N ARG A 53 10.43 -1.09 6.17
CA ARG A 53 11.66 -0.43 5.73
C ARG A 53 12.81 -1.13 6.46
N MET A 54 13.00 -2.40 6.13
CA MET A 54 14.21 -3.12 6.49
C MET A 54 14.90 -3.55 5.20
N PRO A 55 16.22 -3.36 5.13
CA PRO A 55 17.03 -3.32 3.91
C PRO A 55 17.05 -4.65 3.14
#